data_AF-A0A966WZE9-F1
#
_entry.id   AF-A0A966WZE9-F1
#
_cell.length_a   1.000
_cell.length_b   1.000
_cell.length_c   1.000
_cell.angle_alpha   90.00
_cell.angle_beta   90.00
_cell.angle_gamma   90.00
#
_symmetry.space_group_name_H-M   'P 1'
#
loop_
_entity.id
_entity.type
_entity.pdbx_description
1 polymer ?
#
loop_
_entity_poly.entity_id
_entity_poly.type
_entity_poly.pdbx_seq_one_letter_code
_entity_poly.pdbx_strand_id
1 'polypeptide(L)'
;MLKTRVITALIMLAILLPVLFLLPPVYLSALFFMMLVAAGWEWSRLITPNANRSAYIYALICAVIVALLWLSAEPSIEIALLSIALAFWLFGMPFILSQGLHLSLLRWRLVFSVLGFIILPAAWLSLDVLREIGLVWLLSAMILVWLADIGAYFVGRAIGKNKLASQISPGKSIEGALGGRLA
;
A
#
# COMPACT_ATOMS: atom_id res chain seq x y z
N MET A 1 17.87 15.80 -11.59
CA MET A 1 17.08 14.73 -10.91
C MET A 1 15.96 15.28 -10.03
N LEU A 2 16.22 16.23 -9.12
CA LEU A 2 15.16 16.77 -8.24
C LEU A 2 14.09 17.58 -9.01
N LYS A 3 14.49 18.41 -9.98
CA LYS A 3 13.56 19.13 -10.88
C LYS A 3 12.57 18.18 -11.57
N THR A 4 13.06 17.09 -12.17
CA THR A 4 12.22 16.10 -12.85
C THR A 4 11.21 15.46 -11.90
N ARG A 5 11.64 15.09 -10.67
CA ARG A 5 10.74 14.51 -9.65
C ARG A 5 9.63 15.48 -9.23
N VAL A 6 9.96 16.75 -9.05
CA VAL A 6 8.99 17.79 -8.69
C VAL A 6 7.98 17.98 -9.82
N ILE A 7 8.44 18.08 -11.07
CA ILE A 7 7.55 18.23 -12.23
C ILE A 7 6.59 17.03 -12.34
N THR A 8 7.10 15.80 -12.24
CA THR A 8 6.24 14.60 -12.30
C THR A 8 5.23 14.56 -11.16
N ALA A 9 5.62 14.93 -9.94
CA ALA A 9 4.72 14.98 -8.79
C ALA A 9 3.61 16.03 -8.98
N LEU A 10 3.97 17.23 -9.48
CA LEU A 10 2.99 18.28 -9.78
C LEU A 10 2.01 17.86 -10.87
N ILE A 11 2.47 17.21 -11.93
CA ILE A 11 1.61 16.68 -12.99
C ILE A 11 0.67 15.60 -12.43
N MET A 12 1.20 14.65 -11.65
CA MET A 12 0.37 13.61 -11.03
C MET A 12 -0.67 14.21 -10.08
N LEU A 13 -0.32 15.21 -9.30
CA LEU A 13 -1.24 15.89 -8.38
C LEU A 13 -2.30 16.70 -9.13
N ALA A 14 -1.92 17.37 -10.23
CA ALA A 14 -2.85 18.07 -11.11
C ALA A 14 -3.86 17.15 -11.81
N ILE A 15 -3.53 15.87 -11.99
CA ILE A 15 -4.46 14.85 -12.51
C ILE A 15 -5.28 14.24 -11.37
N LEU A 16 -4.61 13.89 -10.26
CA LEU A 16 -5.21 13.20 -9.13
C LEU A 16 -6.30 14.04 -8.45
N LEU A 17 -6.07 15.34 -8.22
CA LEU A 17 -7.06 16.17 -7.53
C LEU A 17 -8.38 16.26 -8.31
N PRO A 18 -8.41 16.64 -9.61
CA PRO A 18 -9.64 16.59 -10.39
C PRO A 18 -10.29 15.21 -10.37
N VAL A 19 -9.50 14.14 -10.45
CA VAL A 19 -10.03 12.77 -10.37
C VAL A 19 -10.76 12.52 -9.05
N LEU A 20 -10.17 12.93 -7.93
CA LEU A 20 -10.74 12.74 -6.60
C LEU A 20 -11.99 13.60 -6.33
N PHE A 21 -12.02 14.84 -6.86
CA PHE A 21 -13.10 15.79 -6.63
C PHE A 21 -14.26 15.67 -7.63
N LEU A 22 -13.98 15.30 -8.88
CA LEU A 22 -14.97 15.35 -9.97
C LEU A 22 -15.55 13.99 -10.35
N LEU A 23 -14.84 12.88 -10.13
CA LEU A 23 -15.41 11.57 -10.47
C LEU A 23 -16.50 11.18 -9.46
N PRO A 24 -17.65 10.67 -9.94
CA PRO A 24 -18.61 10.01 -9.09
C PRO A 24 -17.98 8.83 -8.32
N PRO A 25 -18.46 8.52 -7.09
CA PRO A 25 -17.85 7.51 -6.22
C PRO A 25 -17.59 6.17 -6.91
N VAL A 26 -18.57 5.64 -7.66
CA VAL A 26 -18.46 4.35 -8.37
C VAL A 26 -17.26 4.31 -9.33
N TYR A 27 -16.99 5.40 -10.05
CA TYR A 27 -15.85 5.45 -10.97
C TYR A 27 -14.52 5.55 -10.23
N LEU A 28 -14.50 6.17 -9.05
CA LEU A 28 -13.31 6.22 -8.21
C LEU A 28 -13.00 4.86 -7.59
N SER A 29 -14.02 4.15 -7.08
CA SER A 29 -13.90 2.77 -6.59
C SER A 29 -13.41 1.83 -7.70
N ALA A 30 -13.91 2.00 -8.94
CA ALA A 30 -13.43 1.28 -10.11
C ALA A 30 -11.98 1.62 -10.47
N LEU A 31 -11.56 2.88 -10.31
CA LEU A 31 -10.16 3.27 -10.49
C LEU A 31 -9.24 2.58 -9.47
N PHE A 32 -9.61 2.59 -8.19
CA PHE A 32 -8.86 1.88 -7.16
C PHE A 32 -8.84 0.38 -7.42
N PHE A 33 -9.93 -0.19 -7.94
CA PHE A 33 -10.00 -1.59 -8.31
C PHE A 33 -8.98 -1.92 -9.40
N MET A 34 -8.89 -1.11 -10.46
CA MET A 34 -7.88 -1.29 -11.51
C MET A 34 -6.45 -1.21 -10.95
N MET A 35 -6.18 -0.26 -10.05
CA MET A 35 -4.88 -0.15 -9.36
C MET A 35 -4.57 -1.41 -8.53
N LEU A 36 -5.56 -1.96 -7.83
CA LEU A 36 -5.40 -3.18 -7.06
C LEU A 36 -5.10 -4.39 -7.94
N VAL A 37 -5.75 -4.52 -9.09
CA VAL A 37 -5.47 -5.62 -10.03
C VAL A 37 -4.04 -5.54 -10.54
N ALA A 38 -3.56 -4.34 -10.87
CA ALA A 38 -2.16 -4.12 -11.24
C ALA A 38 -1.22 -4.47 -10.07
N ALA A 39 -1.54 -4.04 -8.85
CA ALA A 39 -0.76 -4.36 -7.65
C ALA A 39 -0.72 -5.87 -7.36
N GLY A 40 -1.83 -6.60 -7.55
CA GLY A 40 -1.87 -8.06 -7.41
C GLY A 40 -1.01 -8.77 -8.44
N TRP A 41 -1.00 -8.29 -9.69
CA TRP A 41 -0.11 -8.80 -10.72
C TRP A 41 1.37 -8.60 -10.37
N GLU A 42 1.74 -7.41 -9.88
CA GLU A 42 3.11 -7.13 -9.43
C GLU A 42 3.50 -7.97 -8.20
N TRP A 43 2.61 -8.06 -7.21
CA TRP A 43 2.81 -8.84 -5.98
C TRP A 43 3.17 -10.30 -6.30
N SER A 44 2.43 -10.92 -7.21
CA SER A 44 2.70 -12.30 -7.64
C SER A 44 4.07 -12.45 -8.32
N ARG A 45 4.47 -11.47 -9.16
CA ARG A 45 5.78 -11.47 -9.83
C ARG A 45 6.95 -11.25 -8.87
N LEU A 46 6.73 -10.51 -7.78
CA LEU A 46 7.72 -10.36 -6.71
C LEU A 46 7.95 -11.67 -5.94
N ILE A 47 6.88 -12.44 -5.72
CA ILE A 47 6.97 -13.74 -5.04
C ILE A 47 7.55 -14.82 -5.95
N THR A 48 7.11 -14.86 -7.21
CA THR A 48 7.55 -15.87 -8.19
C THR A 48 7.97 -15.20 -9.50
N PRO A 49 9.21 -14.73 -9.59
CA PRO A 49 9.76 -14.21 -10.83
C PRO A 49 9.64 -15.25 -11.95
N ASN A 50 9.30 -14.81 -13.16
CA ASN A 50 9.14 -15.62 -14.39
C ASN A 50 7.86 -16.46 -14.52
N ALA A 51 7.00 -16.53 -13.49
CA ALA A 51 5.72 -17.23 -13.56
C ALA A 51 4.56 -16.31 -14.03
N ASN A 52 4.63 -15.84 -15.28
CA ASN A 52 3.66 -14.84 -15.77
C ASN A 52 2.20 -15.32 -15.74
N ARG A 53 1.93 -16.61 -15.98
CA ARG A 53 0.56 -17.16 -15.89
C ARG A 53 0.00 -17.09 -14.48
N SER A 54 0.80 -17.39 -13.45
CA SER A 54 0.33 -17.29 -12.06
C SER A 54 0.09 -15.85 -11.64
N ALA A 55 0.78 -14.88 -12.23
CA ALA A 55 0.54 -13.47 -11.94
C ALA A 55 -0.85 -12.99 -12.41
N TYR A 56 -1.28 -13.40 -13.60
CA TYR A 56 -2.64 -13.10 -14.08
C TYR A 56 -3.71 -13.79 -13.25
N ILE A 57 -3.51 -15.07 -12.90
CA ILE A 57 -4.44 -15.82 -12.03
C ILE A 57 -4.53 -15.16 -10.65
N TYR A 58 -3.40 -14.78 -10.07
CA TYR A 58 -3.36 -14.12 -8.76
C TYR A 58 -4.09 -12.78 -8.79
N ALA A 59 -3.82 -11.95 -9.79
CA ALA A 59 -4.52 -10.68 -10.00
C ALA A 59 -6.04 -10.88 -10.18
N LEU A 60 -6.44 -11.91 -10.93
CA LEU A 60 -7.85 -12.27 -11.11
C LEU A 60 -8.49 -12.71 -9.79
N ILE A 61 -7.81 -13.50 -8.96
CA ILE A 61 -8.33 -13.89 -7.64
C ILE A 61 -8.51 -12.65 -6.75
N CYS A 62 -7.52 -11.75 -6.69
CA CYS A 62 -7.65 -10.47 -5.98
C CYS A 62 -8.84 -9.65 -6.51
N ALA A 63 -9.02 -9.60 -7.83
CA ALA A 63 -10.13 -8.92 -8.47
C ALA A 63 -11.48 -9.52 -8.05
N VAL A 64 -11.60 -10.85 -8.06
CA VAL A 64 -12.82 -11.55 -7.66
C VAL A 64 -13.13 -11.32 -6.18
N ILE A 65 -12.13 -11.37 -5.30
CA ILE A 65 -12.32 -11.08 -3.87
C ILE A 65 -12.90 -9.69 -3.68
N VAL A 66 -12.32 -8.68 -4.32
CA VAL A 66 -12.78 -7.29 -4.21
C VAL A 66 -14.16 -7.10 -4.85
N ALA A 67 -14.42 -7.72 -6.00
CA ALA A 67 -15.73 -7.66 -6.63
C ALA A 67 -16.81 -8.28 -5.74
N LEU A 68 -16.53 -9.41 -5.07
CA LEU A 68 -17.45 -10.02 -4.12
C LEU A 68 -17.67 -9.15 -2.90
N LEU A 69 -16.62 -8.54 -2.34
CA LEU A 69 -16.74 -7.58 -1.23
C LEU A 69 -17.62 -6.40 -1.61
N TRP A 70 -17.38 -5.82 -2.79
CA TRP A 70 -18.13 -4.68 -3.28
C TRP A 70 -19.60 -5.01 -3.55
N LEU A 71 -19.88 -6.20 -4.10
CA LEU A 71 -21.25 -6.67 -4.35
C LEU A 71 -21.99 -7.07 -3.08
N SER A 72 -21.30 -7.64 -2.08
CA SER A 72 -21.95 -8.02 -0.83
C SER A 72 -22.23 -6.80 0.05
N ALA A 73 -21.33 -5.81 0.08
CA ALA A 73 -21.42 -4.61 0.91
C ALA A 73 -21.81 -4.95 2.38
N GLU A 74 -21.24 -6.05 2.88
CA GLU A 74 -21.57 -6.63 4.18
C GLU A 74 -20.63 -6.07 5.24
N PRO A 75 -21.10 -5.20 6.16
CA PRO A 75 -20.20 -4.48 7.08
C PRO A 75 -19.40 -5.41 7.99
N SER A 76 -19.97 -6.57 8.34
CA SER A 76 -19.29 -7.56 9.18
C SER A 76 -18.03 -8.13 8.52
N ILE A 77 -18.07 -8.38 7.21
CA ILE A 77 -16.95 -8.90 6.43
C ILE A 77 -15.89 -7.82 6.26
N GLU A 78 -16.31 -6.59 5.98
CA GLU A 78 -15.42 -5.44 5.84
C GLU A 78 -14.65 -5.16 7.12
N ILE A 79 -15.34 -5.09 8.26
CA ILE A 79 -14.72 -4.88 9.58
C ILE A 79 -13.76 -6.03 9.89
N ALA A 80 -14.13 -7.29 9.62
CA ALA A 80 -13.26 -8.43 9.85
C ALA A 80 -11.98 -8.34 9.01
N LEU A 81 -12.09 -8.03 7.72
CA LEU A 81 -10.95 -7.87 6.81
C LEU A 81 -10.02 -6.74 7.26
N LEU A 82 -10.57 -5.58 7.57
CA LEU A 82 -9.79 -4.42 8.05
C LEU A 82 -9.13 -4.71 9.40
N SER A 83 -9.80 -5.45 10.31
CA SER A 83 -9.25 -5.84 11.60
C SER A 83 -8.07 -6.81 11.45
N ILE A 84 -8.16 -7.78 10.54
CA ILE A 84 -7.06 -8.70 10.23
C ILE A 84 -5.89 -7.93 9.62
N ALA A 85 -6.15 -7.01 8.68
CA ALA A 85 -5.12 -6.17 8.09
C ALA A 85 -4.44 -5.26 9.13
N LEU A 86 -5.21 -4.67 10.04
CA LEU A 86 -4.68 -3.87 11.14
C LEU A 86 -3.79 -4.70 12.06
N ALA A 87 -4.23 -5.90 12.46
CA ALA A 87 -3.43 -6.81 13.27
C ALA A 87 -2.13 -7.21 12.55
N PHE A 88 -2.19 -7.44 11.23
CA PHE A 88 -0.98 -7.68 10.44
C PHE A 88 -0.03 -6.48 10.46
N TRP A 89 -0.50 -5.25 10.27
CA TRP A 89 0.37 -4.08 10.29
C TRP A 89 0.95 -3.79 11.68
N LEU A 90 0.21 -4.06 12.76
CA LEU A 90 0.67 -3.85 14.13
C LEU A 90 1.63 -4.94 14.64
N PHE A 91 1.42 -6.20 14.25
CA PHE A 91 2.18 -7.34 14.80
C PHE A 91 2.94 -8.12 13.74
N GLY A 92 2.29 -8.45 12.61
CA GLY A 92 2.87 -9.26 11.55
C GLY A 92 4.04 -8.57 10.83
N MET A 93 3.87 -7.31 10.42
CA MET A 93 4.89 -6.58 9.68
C MET A 93 6.13 -6.28 10.54
N PRO A 94 6.02 -5.81 11.80
CA PRO A 94 7.19 -5.67 12.67
C PRO A 94 7.93 -6.99 12.91
N PHE A 95 7.19 -8.11 13.05
CA PHE A 95 7.80 -9.43 13.13
C PHE A 95 8.57 -9.79 11.85
N ILE A 96 7.98 -9.61 10.67
CA ILE A 96 8.65 -9.88 9.39
C ILE A 96 9.92 -9.02 9.24
N LEU A 97 9.85 -7.73 9.59
CA LEU A 97 10.99 -6.82 9.54
C LEU A 97 12.11 -7.22 10.51
N SER A 98 11.78 -7.75 11.69
CA SER A 98 12.79 -8.19 12.67
C SER A 98 13.57 -9.42 12.21
N GLN A 99 13.01 -10.23 11.29
CA GLN A 99 13.70 -11.37 10.69
C GLN A 99 14.72 -10.96 9.61
N GLY A 100 14.76 -9.71 9.16
CA GLY A 100 15.74 -9.25 8.17
C GLY A 100 15.66 -9.99 6.82
N LEU A 101 16.82 -10.23 6.19
CA LEU A 101 16.93 -11.02 4.96
C LEU A 101 16.92 -12.55 5.19
N HIS A 102 16.74 -13.03 6.43
CA HIS A 102 16.75 -14.46 6.72
C HIS A 102 15.49 -15.19 6.22
N LEU A 103 14.49 -14.45 5.75
CA LEU A 103 13.28 -15.01 5.16
C LEU A 103 13.57 -15.47 3.73
N SER A 104 13.77 -16.78 3.57
CA SER A 104 13.77 -17.39 2.24
C SER A 104 12.41 -17.19 1.56
N LEU A 105 12.38 -16.45 0.46
CA LEU A 105 11.18 -16.27 -0.36
C LEU A 105 10.56 -17.61 -0.77
N LEU A 106 11.38 -18.64 -1.02
CA LEU A 106 10.88 -19.97 -1.38
C LEU A 106 10.11 -20.63 -0.23
N ARG A 107 10.62 -20.51 1.00
CA ARG A 107 9.97 -21.05 2.21
C ARG A 107 8.71 -20.29 2.59
N TRP A 108 8.74 -18.96 2.45
CA TRP A 108 7.66 -18.07 2.86
C TRP A 108 6.70 -17.70 1.74
N ARG A 109 6.88 -18.29 0.55
CA ARG A 109 6.08 -18.04 -0.65
C ARG A 109 4.58 -18.14 -0.41
N LEU A 110 4.15 -19.21 0.26
CA LEU A 110 2.73 -19.42 0.56
C LEU A 110 2.21 -18.34 1.51
N VAL A 111 2.96 -18.00 2.55
CA VAL A 111 2.60 -16.96 3.51
C VAL A 111 2.44 -15.61 2.80
N PHE A 112 3.42 -15.17 2.01
CA PHE A 112 3.31 -13.90 1.27
C PHE A 112 2.20 -13.93 0.21
N SER A 113 1.92 -15.08 -0.40
CA SER A 113 0.80 -15.21 -1.34
C SER A 113 -0.55 -15.06 -0.65
N VAL A 114 -0.74 -15.69 0.51
CA VAL A 114 -1.98 -15.57 1.30
C VAL A 114 -2.11 -14.15 1.86
N LEU A 115 -1.02 -13.55 2.33
CA LEU A 115 -1.04 -12.17 2.84
C LEU A 115 -1.50 -11.18 1.77
N GLY A 116 -1.09 -11.32 0.51
CA GLY A 116 -1.56 -10.41 -0.54
C GLY A 116 -3.07 -10.53 -0.82
N PHE A 117 -3.69 -11.70 -0.60
CA PHE A 117 -5.15 -11.87 -0.68
C PHE A 117 -5.91 -11.20 0.47
N ILE A 118 -5.21 -10.77 1.52
CA ILE A 118 -5.78 -10.05 2.66
C ILE A 118 -5.47 -8.56 2.52
N ILE A 119 -4.18 -8.22 2.37
CA ILE A 119 -3.69 -6.84 2.44
C ILE A 119 -4.06 -6.05 1.20
N LEU A 120 -4.05 -6.65 0.00
CA LEU A 120 -4.46 -5.91 -1.21
C LEU A 120 -5.95 -5.58 -1.17
N PRO A 121 -6.89 -6.54 -0.96
CA PRO A 121 -8.30 -6.19 -0.81
C PRO A 121 -8.59 -5.22 0.33
N ALA A 122 -7.90 -5.36 1.48
CA ALA A 122 -8.03 -4.41 2.58
C ALA A 122 -7.57 -3.00 2.21
N ALA A 123 -6.53 -2.86 1.37
CA ALA A 123 -6.07 -1.55 0.90
C ALA A 123 -7.11 -0.87 -0.01
N TRP A 124 -7.71 -1.61 -0.93
CA TRP A 124 -8.82 -1.08 -1.74
C TRP A 124 -10.01 -0.68 -0.88
N LEU A 125 -10.43 -1.57 0.02
CA LEU A 125 -11.56 -1.32 0.92
C LEU A 125 -11.31 -0.10 1.81
N SER A 126 -10.08 0.08 2.30
CA SER A 126 -9.73 1.27 3.10
C SER A 126 -9.90 2.57 2.31
N LEU A 127 -9.51 2.58 1.03
CA LEU A 127 -9.68 3.76 0.16
C LEU A 127 -11.15 4.02 -0.14
N ASP A 128 -11.93 2.95 -0.39
CA ASP A 128 -13.35 3.02 -0.67
C ASP A 128 -14.15 3.54 0.53
N VAL A 129 -13.95 2.95 1.70
CA VAL A 129 -14.58 3.36 2.98
C VAL A 129 -14.18 4.79 3.34
N LEU A 130 -12.90 5.17 3.24
CA LEU A 130 -12.48 6.55 3.50
C LEU A 130 -13.17 7.54 2.57
N ARG A 131 -13.34 7.18 1.29
CA ARG A 131 -14.06 8.01 0.33
C ARG A 131 -15.55 8.13 0.68
N GLU A 132 -16.16 7.04 1.11
CA GLU A 132 -17.58 6.97 1.48
C GLU A 132 -17.88 7.84 2.69
N ILE A 133 -17.04 7.75 3.74
CA ILE A 133 -17.14 8.61 4.93
C ILE A 133 -16.95 10.08 4.54
N GLY A 134 -16.04 10.36 3.60
CA GLY A 134 -15.94 11.66 2.95
C GLY A 134 -14.56 11.92 2.36
N LEU A 135 -14.54 12.69 1.27
CA LEU A 135 -13.31 12.98 0.53
C LEU A 135 -12.20 13.60 1.41
N VAL A 136 -12.57 14.36 2.44
CA VAL A 136 -11.60 14.94 3.40
C VAL A 136 -10.82 13.85 4.13
N TRP A 137 -11.45 12.73 4.50
CA TRP A 137 -10.79 11.62 5.20
C TRP A 137 -9.82 10.87 4.28
N LEU A 138 -10.23 10.59 3.04
CA LEU A 138 -9.37 10.03 2.02
C LEU A 138 -8.14 10.92 1.77
N LEU A 139 -8.36 12.23 1.54
CA LEU A 139 -7.28 13.19 1.32
C LEU A 139 -6.38 13.32 2.54
N SER A 140 -6.93 13.31 3.75
CA SER A 140 -6.16 13.37 4.99
C SER A 140 -5.23 12.16 5.11
N ALA A 141 -5.72 10.96 4.82
CA ALA A 141 -4.89 9.75 4.83
C ALA A 141 -3.76 9.81 3.79
N MET A 142 -4.06 10.27 2.58
CA MET A 142 -3.05 10.42 1.51
C MET A 142 -1.99 11.47 1.87
N ILE A 143 -2.41 12.64 2.35
CA ILE A 143 -1.51 13.71 2.78
C ILE A 143 -0.65 13.27 3.95
N LEU A 144 -1.20 12.53 4.92
CA LEU A 144 -0.45 11.99 6.06
C LEU A 144 0.69 11.09 5.57
N VAL A 145 0.42 10.15 4.65
CA VAL A 145 1.46 9.28 4.09
C VAL A 145 2.50 10.10 3.32
N TRP A 146 2.08 11.08 2.51
CA TRP A 146 3.01 11.93 1.76
C TRP A 146 3.90 12.78 2.65
N LEU A 147 3.34 13.42 3.68
CA LEU A 147 4.11 14.20 4.65
C LEU A 147 5.08 13.33 5.44
N ALA A 148 4.64 12.14 5.87
CA ALA A 148 5.51 11.19 6.56
C ALA A 148 6.71 10.78 5.69
N ASP A 149 6.50 10.47 4.40
CA ASP A 149 7.57 10.12 3.47
C ASP A 149 8.51 11.30 3.19
N ILE A 150 7.97 12.51 3.03
CA ILE A 150 8.74 13.75 2.84
C ILE A 150 9.60 14.03 4.07
N GLY A 151 9.00 14.00 5.26
CA GLY A 151 9.68 14.19 6.54
C GLY A 151 10.79 13.16 6.75
N ALA A 152 10.49 11.89 6.46
CA ALA A 152 11.47 10.82 6.57
C ALA A 152 12.65 10.97 5.60
N TYR A 153 12.39 11.40 4.36
CA TYR A 153 13.43 11.65 3.38
C TYR A 153 14.35 12.81 3.78
N PHE A 154 13.79 13.96 4.16
CA PHE A 154 14.59 15.15 4.48
C PHE A 154 15.37 15.01 5.78
N VAL A 155 14.73 14.52 6.85
CA VAL A 155 15.41 14.30 8.14
C VAL A 155 16.44 13.17 8.01
N GLY A 156 16.08 12.07 7.34
CA GLY A 156 17.00 10.97 7.11
C GLY A 156 18.23 11.37 6.28
N ARG A 157 18.06 12.27 5.30
CA ARG A 157 19.18 12.79 4.50
C ARG A 157 20.05 13.78 5.26
N ALA A 158 19.47 14.61 6.11
CA ALA A 158 20.20 15.67 6.82
C ALA A 158 21.00 15.13 8.03
N ILE A 159 20.39 14.26 8.82
CA ILE A 159 20.95 13.81 10.11
C ILE A 159 20.94 12.29 10.31
N GLY A 160 20.58 11.50 9.28
CA GLY A 160 20.49 10.04 9.40
C GLY A 160 21.86 9.39 9.63
N LYS A 161 22.05 8.81 10.81
CA LYS A 161 23.27 8.10 11.21
C LYS A 161 22.97 6.63 11.52
N ASN A 162 21.86 6.36 12.19
CA ASN A 162 21.48 5.01 12.61
C ASN A 162 20.55 4.37 11.58
N LYS A 163 20.96 3.24 10.99
CA LYS A 163 20.16 2.53 9.98
C LYS A 163 18.98 1.82 10.63
N LEU A 164 17.80 1.95 10.04
CA LEU A 164 16.58 1.31 10.55
C LEU A 164 16.52 -0.18 10.20
N ALA A 165 16.85 -0.53 8.96
CA ALA A 165 16.83 -1.91 8.47
C ALA A 165 17.96 -2.09 7.44
N SER A 166 19.20 -2.15 7.91
CA SER A 166 20.40 -2.16 7.06
C SER A 166 20.41 -3.26 6.01
N GLN A 167 19.85 -4.43 6.33
CA GLN A 167 19.77 -5.58 5.43
C GLN A 167 18.65 -5.47 4.38
N ILE A 168 17.51 -4.82 4.71
CA ILE A 168 16.33 -4.77 3.85
C ILE A 168 16.32 -3.48 3.00
N SER A 169 16.67 -2.35 3.61
CA SER A 169 16.63 -1.03 2.98
C SER A 169 17.76 -0.15 3.53
N PRO A 170 18.95 -0.16 2.90
CA PRO A 170 20.13 0.57 3.38
C PRO A 170 19.94 2.09 3.47
N GLY A 171 18.96 2.62 2.74
CA GLY A 171 18.62 4.05 2.70
C GLY A 171 17.81 4.55 3.90
N LYS A 172 17.15 3.66 4.66
CA LYS A 172 16.27 4.07 5.78
C LYS A 172 17.06 4.24 7.09
N SER A 173 16.85 5.36 7.77
CA SER A 173 17.43 5.66 9.08
C SER A 173 16.37 5.82 10.16
N ILE A 174 16.74 5.60 11.43
CA ILE A 174 15.87 5.79 12.59
C ILE A 174 15.49 7.27 12.71
N GLU A 175 16.45 8.17 12.48
CA GLU A 175 16.20 9.62 12.51
C GLU A 175 15.21 10.02 11.40
N GLY A 176 15.30 9.39 10.22
CA GLY A 176 14.31 9.56 9.17
C GLY A 176 12.93 9.08 9.61
N ALA A 177 12.81 7.89 10.19
CA ALA A 177 11.52 7.40 10.69
C ALA A 177 10.89 8.34 11.74
N LEU A 178 11.69 8.92 12.63
CA LEU A 178 11.23 9.92 13.59
C LEU A 178 10.81 11.23 12.90
N GLY A 179 11.55 11.66 11.88
CA GLY A 179 11.18 12.80 11.05
C GLY A 179 9.83 12.63 10.35
N GLY A 180 9.56 11.44 9.82
CA GLY A 180 8.26 11.12 9.23
C GLY A 180 7.13 11.03 10.26
N ARG A 181 7.42 10.61 11.50
CA ARG A 181 6.43 10.58 12.59
C ARG A 181 6.03 11.98 13.08
N LEU A 182 6.91 12.96 12.95
CA LEU A 182 6.67 14.34 13.40
C LEU A 182 6.00 15.22 12.33
N ALA A 183 6.10 14.84 11.06
CA ALA A 183 5.52 15.55 9.92
C ALA A 183 4.02 15.27 9.79
#